data_AF-A0A2K4W4Y8-F1
#
_entry.id   AF-A0A2K4W4Y8-F1
#
_cell.length_a   1.000
_cell.length_b   1.000
_cell.length_c   1.000
_cell.angle_alpha   90.00
_cell.angle_beta   90.00
_cell.angle_gamma   90.00
#
_symmetry.space_group_name_H-M   'P 1'
#
loop_
_entity.id
_entity.type
_entity.pdbx_description
1 polymer ?
#
loop_
_entity_poly.entity_id
_entity_poly.type
_entity_poly.pdbx_seq_one_letter_code
_entity_poly.pdbx_strand_id
1 'polypeptide(L)'
;MSNDTPGLAGSWHQTYGDQDNSSEAVLLRVCAKAEKILLGNAFALEVLEDYNQDAKAGRLNRERLRGFLQGLFAAGAIPIEDYDDLDRDLV
;
A
#
# COMPACT_ATOMS: atom_id res chain seq x y z
N MET A 1 36.18 -8.50 -45.50
CA MET A 1 36.80 -7.32 -44.87
C MET A 1 35.66 -6.52 -44.29
N SER A 2 35.55 -6.53 -42.96
CA SER A 2 34.37 -6.09 -42.21
C SER A 2 34.39 -4.59 -41.99
N ASN A 3 33.22 -3.96 -42.19
CA ASN A 3 32.98 -2.55 -41.91
C ASN A 3 32.80 -2.29 -40.41
N ASP A 4 33.17 -1.07 -40.02
CA ASP A 4 33.25 -0.48 -38.69
C ASP A 4 31.93 -0.34 -37.88
N THR A 5 32.15 -0.18 -36.57
CA THR A 5 31.49 0.72 -35.59
C THR A 5 30.62 0.06 -34.48
N PRO A 6 30.77 0.48 -33.20
CA PRO A 6 30.26 -0.21 -32.02
C PRO A 6 28.97 0.40 -31.45
N GLY A 7 28.24 -0.38 -30.65
CA GLY A 7 27.30 0.14 -29.66
C GLY A 7 25.95 -0.54 -29.63
N LEU A 8 25.68 -1.29 -28.55
CA LEU A 8 24.38 -1.48 -27.89
C LEU A 8 24.73 -1.90 -26.44
N ALA A 9 24.79 -1.00 -25.46
CA ALA A 9 23.66 -0.39 -24.77
C ALA A 9 22.61 -1.44 -24.35
N GLY A 10 22.78 -1.98 -23.15
CA GLY A 10 21.83 -2.84 -22.44
C GLY A 10 21.95 -2.57 -20.95
N SER A 11 21.22 -1.55 -20.53
CA SER A 11 21.18 -0.94 -19.19
C SER A 11 21.08 -1.95 -18.03
N TRP A 12 22.07 -1.94 -17.13
CA TRP A 12 21.98 -2.54 -15.79
C TRP A 12 21.37 -1.58 -14.74
N HIS A 13 20.45 -0.71 -15.14
CA HIS A 13 19.68 0.05 -14.15
C HIS A 13 18.48 -0.77 -13.69
N GLN A 14 18.73 -1.63 -12.71
CA GLN A 14 17.69 -2.12 -11.82
C GLN A 14 17.23 -0.93 -10.98
N THR A 15 16.12 -0.30 -11.37
CA THR A 15 15.50 0.82 -10.68
C THR A 15 14.80 0.34 -9.41
N TYR A 16 15.57 0.07 -8.36
CA TYR A 16 15.09 -0.23 -7.00
C TYR A 16 14.39 0.97 -6.32
N GLY A 17 14.19 2.08 -7.03
CA GLY A 17 13.59 3.31 -6.48
C GLY A 17 12.18 3.63 -6.97
N ASP A 18 11.64 2.95 -7.99
CA ASP A 18 10.41 3.37 -8.66
C ASP A 18 9.19 2.47 -8.36
N GLN A 19 9.40 1.28 -7.80
CA GLN A 19 8.31 0.30 -7.55
C GLN A 19 7.46 0.61 -6.32
N ASP A 20 7.97 1.41 -5.37
CA ASP A 20 7.33 1.62 -4.06
C ASP A 20 6.27 2.72 -4.07
N ASN A 21 6.17 3.47 -5.17
CA ASN A 21 5.18 4.54 -5.35
C ASN A 21 3.96 4.10 -6.18
N SER A 22 3.85 2.80 -6.52
CA SER A 22 2.65 2.28 -7.17
C SER A 22 1.46 2.41 -6.23
N SER A 23 0.28 2.75 -6.76
CA SER A 23 -0.94 2.88 -5.95
C SER A 23 -1.25 1.60 -5.18
N GLU A 24 -0.85 0.44 -5.68
CA GLU A 24 -1.01 -0.85 -5.01
C GLU A 24 -0.08 -1.00 -3.79
N ALA A 25 1.21 -0.72 -3.94
CA ALA A 25 2.20 -0.85 -2.86
C ALA A 25 1.85 0.03 -1.66
N VAL A 26 1.35 1.25 -1.91
CA VAL A 26 0.86 2.16 -0.87
C VAL A 26 -0.31 1.55 -0.10
N LEU A 27 -1.32 1.00 -0.81
CA LEU A 27 -2.48 0.39 -0.18
C LEU A 27 -2.11 -0.83 0.67
N LEU A 28 -1.23 -1.69 0.16
CA LEU A 28 -0.73 -2.86 0.88
C LEU A 28 0.04 -2.49 2.13
N ARG A 29 0.89 -1.45 2.05
CA ARG A 29 1.64 -0.93 3.20
C ARG A 29 0.70 -0.41 4.29
N VAL A 30 -0.31 0.38 3.92
CA VAL A 30 -1.31 0.91 4.86
C VAL A 30 -2.09 -0.23 5.50
N CYS A 31 -2.48 -1.25 4.74
CA CYS A 31 -3.13 -2.45 5.30
C CYS A 31 -2.22 -3.16 6.33
N ALA A 32 -0.94 -3.35 6.02
CA ALA A 32 0.01 -4.00 6.93
C ALA A 32 0.29 -3.18 8.20
N LYS A 33 0.23 -1.84 8.12
CA LYS A 33 0.30 -0.97 9.30
C LYS A 33 -0.96 -1.09 10.16
N ALA A 34 -2.14 -1.01 9.54
CA ALA A 34 -3.43 -1.15 10.22
C ALA A 34 -3.58 -2.50 10.93
N GLU A 35 -3.08 -3.58 10.32
CA GLU A 35 -3.08 -4.93 10.91
C GLU A 35 -2.37 -4.97 12.28
N LYS A 36 -1.22 -4.29 12.39
CA LYS A 36 -0.45 -4.23 13.65
C LYS A 36 -1.20 -3.49 14.75
N ILE A 37 -1.94 -2.44 14.39
CA ILE A 37 -2.75 -1.64 15.33
C ILE A 37 -3.95 -2.48 15.81
N LEU A 38 -4.53 -3.28 14.91
CA LEU A 38 -5.75 -4.04 15.15
C LEU A 38 -5.55 -5.44 15.75
N LEU A 39 -4.34 -5.82 16.19
CA LEU A 39 -4.05 -7.17 16.73
C LEU A 39 -5.00 -7.65 17.85
N GLY A 40 -5.66 -6.73 18.56
CA GLY A 40 -6.67 -7.05 19.59
C GLY A 40 -8.13 -7.05 19.12
N ASN A 41 -8.40 -6.75 17.86
CA ASN A 41 -9.75 -6.58 17.30
C ASN A 41 -10.00 -7.56 16.15
N ALA A 42 -10.43 -8.78 16.49
CA ALA A 42 -10.65 -9.86 15.54
C ALA A 42 -11.60 -9.49 14.39
N PHE A 43 -12.69 -8.76 14.69
CA PHE A 43 -13.66 -8.35 13.68
C PHE A 43 -13.07 -7.34 12.70
N ALA A 44 -12.34 -6.34 13.20
CA ALA A 44 -11.69 -5.37 12.32
C ALA A 44 -10.57 -5.99 11.47
N LEU A 45 -9.87 -7.01 11.99
CA LEU A 45 -8.86 -7.76 11.24
C LEU A 45 -9.47 -8.58 10.09
N GLU A 46 -10.59 -9.26 10.33
CA GLU A 46 -11.30 -10.02 9.29
C GLU A 46 -11.72 -9.09 8.13
N VAL A 47 -12.28 -7.93 8.45
CA VAL A 47 -12.65 -6.94 7.42
C VAL A 47 -11.40 -6.37 6.74
N LEU A 48 -10.32 -6.10 7.48
CA LEU A 48 -9.07 -5.60 6.90
C LEU A 48 -8.46 -6.62 5.92
N GLU A 49 -8.58 -7.93 6.17
CA GLU A 49 -8.12 -8.98 5.26
C GLU A 49 -8.79 -8.84 3.88
N ASP A 50 -10.11 -8.58 3.82
CA ASP A 50 -10.82 -8.35 2.56
C ASP A 50 -10.25 -7.15 1.78
N TYR A 51 -9.90 -6.06 2.48
CA TYR A 51 -9.25 -4.90 1.88
C TYR A 51 -7.85 -5.25 1.36
N ASN A 52 -7.07 -6.04 2.12
CA ASN A 52 -5.75 -6.49 1.70
C ASN A 52 -5.84 -7.38 0.45
N GLN A 53 -6.81 -8.29 0.37
CA GLN A 53 -7.06 -9.12 -0.81
C GLN A 53 -7.50 -8.27 -2.02
N ASP A 54 -8.36 -7.26 -1.82
CA ASP A 54 -8.73 -6.33 -2.88
C ASP A 54 -7.56 -5.45 -3.35
N ALA A 55 -6.63 -5.08 -2.47
CA ALA A 55 -5.42 -4.37 -2.83
C ALA A 55 -4.52 -5.24 -3.74
N LYS A 56 -4.23 -6.50 -3.33
CA LYS A 56 -3.46 -7.47 -4.13
C LYS A 56 -4.11 -7.78 -5.48
N ALA A 57 -5.43 -7.68 -5.56
CA ALA A 57 -6.18 -7.89 -6.80
C ALA A 57 -6.31 -6.63 -7.67
N GLY A 58 -5.77 -5.49 -7.25
CA GLY A 58 -5.91 -4.20 -7.95
C GLY A 58 -7.33 -3.64 -7.97
N ARG A 59 -8.19 -4.06 -7.05
CA ARG A 59 -9.60 -3.65 -6.92
C ARG A 59 -9.83 -2.61 -5.83
N LEU A 60 -8.88 -2.42 -4.93
CA LEU A 60 -8.95 -1.40 -3.89
C LEU A 60 -8.48 -0.04 -4.41
N ASN A 61 -9.11 1.03 -3.92
CA ASN A 61 -8.67 2.40 -4.14
C ASN A 61 -8.48 3.14 -2.81
N ARG A 62 -7.78 4.28 -2.86
CA ARG A 62 -7.42 5.08 -1.68
C ARG A 62 -8.61 5.60 -0.91
N GLU A 63 -9.65 6.07 -1.60
CA GLU A 63 -10.86 6.62 -0.95
C GLU A 63 -11.62 5.54 -0.17
N ARG A 64 -11.73 4.33 -0.74
CA ARG A 64 -12.39 3.20 -0.08
C ARG A 64 -11.62 2.77 1.17
N LEU A 65 -10.30 2.69 1.11
CA LEU A 65 -9.47 2.38 2.27
C LEU A 65 -9.54 3.49 3.33
N ARG A 66 -9.47 4.76 2.91
CA ARG A 66 -9.63 5.93 3.78
C ARG A 66 -10.96 5.89 4.53
N GLY A 67 -12.07 5.60 3.84
CA GLY A 67 -13.39 5.49 4.47
C GLY A 67 -13.48 4.38 5.52
N PHE A 68 -12.79 3.24 5.29
CA PHE A 68 -12.68 2.18 6.29
C PHE A 68 -11.90 2.63 7.53
N LEU A 69 -10.74 3.27 7.34
CA LEU A 69 -9.93 3.80 8.44
C LEU A 69 -10.69 4.86 9.27
N GLN A 70 -11.46 5.73 8.60
CA GLN A 70 -12.36 6.68 9.26
C GLN A 70 -13.41 5.96 10.11
N GLY A 71 -13.99 4.88 9.59
CA GLY A 71 -14.94 4.04 10.33
C GLY A 71 -14.32 3.39 11.57
N LEU A 72 -13.09 2.89 11.46
CA LEU A 72 -12.35 2.33 12.60
C LEU A 72 -12.10 3.38 13.69
N PHE A 73 -11.65 4.58 13.31
CA PHE A 73 -11.45 5.68 14.24
C PHE A 73 -12.77 6.09 14.92
N ALA A 74 -13.84 6.27 14.14
CA ALA A 74 -15.15 6.64 14.66
C ALA A 74 -15.72 5.59 15.64
N ALA A 75 -15.39 4.32 15.43
CA ALA A 75 -15.76 3.22 16.31
C ALA A 75 -14.85 3.07 17.55
N GLY A 76 -13.77 3.87 17.65
CA GLY A 76 -12.77 3.77 18.70
C GLY A 76 -11.87 2.53 18.59
N ALA A 77 -11.82 1.88 17.42
CA ALA A 77 -11.00 0.70 17.18
C ALA A 77 -9.51 1.04 16.99
N ILE A 78 -9.22 2.28 16.56
CA ILE A 78 -7.87 2.85 16.47
C ILE A 78 -7.86 4.25 17.08
N PRO A 79 -6.77 4.69 17.73
CA PRO A 79 -6.63 6.06 18.23
C PRO A 79 -6.39 7.04 17.07
N ILE A 80 -6.55 8.34 17.34
CA ILE A 80 -6.44 9.40 16.32
C ILE A 80 -5.03 9.48 15.72
N GLU A 81 -4.00 9.26 16.54
CA GLU A 81 -2.60 9.33 16.10
C GLU A 81 -2.28 8.24 15.08
N ASP A 82 -2.81 7.03 15.29
CA ASP A 82 -2.67 5.92 14.36
C ASP A 82 -3.48 6.17 13.08
N TYR A 83 -4.69 6.74 13.19
CA TYR A 83 -5.46 7.15 12.03
C TYR A 83 -4.74 8.22 11.19
N ASP A 84 -4.17 9.26 11.81
CA ASP A 84 -3.47 10.34 11.12
C ASP A 84 -2.18 9.86 10.44
N ASP A 85 -1.48 8.86 10.98
CA ASP A 85 -0.32 8.22 10.32
C ASP A 85 -0.77 7.45 9.06
N LEU A 86 -1.84 6.66 9.19
CA LEU A 86 -2.37 5.86 8.09
C LEU A 86 -2.96 6.73 6.97
N ASP A 87 -3.69 7.81 7.30
CA ASP A 87 -4.29 8.70 6.29
C ASP A 87 -3.22 9.46 5.50
N ARG A 88 -2.14 9.85 6.16
CA ARG A 88 -1.00 10.54 5.55
C ARG A 88 -0.30 9.68 4.51
N ASP A 89 -0.16 8.39 4.79
CA ASP A 89 0.43 7.43 3.85
C ASP A 89 -0.43 7.24 2.59
N LEU A 90 -1.71 7.62 2.61
CA LEU A 90 -2.61 7.52 1.44
C LEU A 90 -2.54 8.74 0.51
N VAL A 91 -1.84 9.82 0.88
CA VAL A 91 -1.75 11.07 0.09
C VAL A 91 -0.67 10.97 -0.99
#